data_AF-A0A351CKK5-F1
#
_entry.id   AF-A0A351CKK5-F1
#
_cell.length_a   1.000
_cell.length_b   1.000
_cell.length_c   1.000
_cell.angle_alpha   90.00
_cell.angle_beta   90.00
_cell.angle_gamma   90.00
#
_symmetry.space_group_name_H-M   'P 1'
#
loop_
_entity.id
_entity.type
_entity.pdbx_description
1 polymer ?
#
loop_
_entity_poly.entity_id
_entity_poly.type
_entity_poly.pdbx_seq_one_letter_code
_entity_poly.pdbx_strand_id
1 'polypeptide(L)'
;ITGDVNDLVGHPIWLQIGAITMSYLLFGFRVFLGVFVGIILSGYFIWHWSGSYLNYLQALAGSLSPLIAIQSMRLFKLSRFFEGEKLIFEHVIFLAIMSGVVNTLLKLFINTTVRNKVLYPDLPPKQIDVLEFIQSYMYGDIVGGISFIFIMALFVTPIISFITPKILKRG
;
A
#
# COMPACT_ATOMS: atom_id res chain seq x y z
N ILE A 1 26.40 -21.55 1.30
CA ILE A 1 25.86 -20.22 1.69
C ILE A 1 25.41 -19.54 0.40
N THR A 2 24.24 -19.89 -0.09
CA THR A 2 23.60 -19.19 -1.21
C THR A 2 22.71 -18.14 -0.59
N GLY A 3 23.25 -16.92 -0.49
CA GLY A 3 22.50 -15.73 -0.15
C GLY A 3 21.38 -15.58 -1.15
N ASP A 4 20.17 -15.76 -0.66
CA ASP A 4 18.90 -15.55 -1.34
C ASP A 4 18.69 -14.04 -1.56
N VAL A 5 19.50 -13.48 -2.46
CA VAL A 5 19.31 -12.15 -3.04
C VAL A 5 18.44 -12.21 -4.30
N ASN A 6 18.08 -13.42 -4.78
CA ASN A 6 17.24 -13.58 -5.95
C ASN A 6 15.73 -13.47 -5.63
N ASP A 7 15.31 -13.65 -4.38
CA ASP A 7 13.93 -13.35 -3.96
C ASP A 7 13.68 -11.87 -3.64
N LEU A 8 14.72 -11.01 -3.73
CA LEU A 8 14.63 -9.56 -3.43
C LEU A 8 14.82 -8.63 -4.65
N VAL A 9 15.27 -9.16 -5.80
CA VAL A 9 15.69 -8.35 -6.97
C VAL A 9 14.64 -8.33 -8.10
N GLY A 10 13.56 -9.09 -7.99
CA GLY A 10 12.39 -8.92 -8.86
C GLY A 10 11.43 -7.90 -8.27
N HIS A 11 11.66 -6.60 -8.44
CA HIS A 11 10.83 -5.53 -7.86
C HIS A 11 9.37 -5.63 -8.33
N PRO A 12 8.44 -6.20 -7.54
CA PRO A 12 7.07 -6.27 -7.99
C PRO A 12 6.49 -4.88 -7.82
N ILE A 13 6.00 -4.30 -8.92
CA ILE A 13 5.19 -3.09 -8.86
C ILE A 13 4.01 -3.41 -7.94
N TRP A 14 3.97 -2.78 -6.76
CA TRP A 14 3.05 -3.16 -5.70
C TRP A 14 1.75 -2.35 -5.83
N LEU A 15 0.96 -2.67 -6.87
CA LEU A 15 -0.31 -1.97 -7.17
C LEU A 15 -1.30 -1.99 -6.00
N GLN A 16 -1.17 -2.97 -5.11
CA GLN A 16 -2.03 -3.13 -3.95
C GLN A 16 -2.04 -1.88 -3.08
N ILE A 17 -0.92 -1.15 -2.93
CA ILE A 17 -0.89 0.03 -2.07
C ILE A 17 -1.84 1.11 -2.60
N GLY A 18 -1.87 1.33 -3.92
CA GLY A 18 -2.78 2.28 -4.56
C GLY A 18 -4.24 1.83 -4.44
N ALA A 19 -4.52 0.54 -4.59
CA ALA A 19 -5.85 -0.01 -4.40
C ALA A 19 -6.38 0.18 -2.98
N ILE A 20 -5.52 -0.06 -1.99
CA ILE A 20 -5.85 0.12 -0.58
C ILE A 20 -6.07 1.61 -0.26
N THR A 21 -5.15 2.48 -0.70
CA THR A 21 -5.27 3.93 -0.53
C THR A 21 -6.58 4.45 -1.11
N MET A 22 -6.92 4.06 -2.34
CA MET A 22 -8.19 4.46 -2.97
C MET A 22 -9.40 3.90 -2.23
N SER A 23 -9.34 2.65 -1.77
CA SER A 23 -10.43 2.05 -0.99
C SER A 23 -10.72 2.86 0.28
N TYR A 24 -9.68 3.31 0.98
CA TYR A 24 -9.86 4.16 2.16
C TYR A 24 -10.33 5.57 1.83
N LEU A 25 -9.93 6.15 0.71
CA LEU A 25 -10.45 7.45 0.27
C LEU A 25 -11.94 7.37 -0.05
N LEU A 26 -12.39 6.30 -0.71
CA LEU A 26 -13.79 6.14 -1.14
C LEU A 26 -14.72 5.71 -0.01
N PHE A 27 -14.28 4.79 0.85
CA PHE A 27 -15.15 4.14 1.84
C PHE A 27 -14.76 4.42 3.29
N GLY A 28 -13.67 5.17 3.51
CA GLY A 28 -13.16 5.47 4.85
C GLY A 28 -12.67 4.23 5.59
N PHE A 29 -12.59 4.31 6.92
CA PHE A 29 -12.06 3.22 7.76
C PHE A 29 -12.90 1.92 7.72
N ARG A 30 -14.16 1.98 7.29
CA ARG A 30 -15.10 0.85 7.32
C ARG A 30 -14.61 -0.37 6.52
N VAL A 31 -13.79 -0.14 5.49
CA VAL A 31 -13.24 -1.22 4.65
C VAL A 31 -11.96 -1.83 5.20
N PHE A 32 -11.47 -1.41 6.37
CA PHE A 32 -10.23 -1.91 6.96
C PHE A 32 -10.16 -3.45 7.03
N LEU A 33 -11.22 -4.09 7.53
CA LEU A 33 -11.25 -5.56 7.63
C LEU A 33 -11.24 -6.22 6.25
N GLY A 34 -11.98 -5.66 5.28
CA GLY A 34 -11.98 -6.16 3.90
C GLY A 34 -10.61 -6.04 3.23
N VAL A 35 -9.94 -4.90 3.42
CA VAL A 35 -8.57 -4.68 2.98
C VAL A 35 -7.62 -5.70 3.61
N PHE A 36 -7.68 -5.85 4.93
CA PHE A 36 -6.78 -6.73 5.67
C PHE A 36 -6.95 -8.20 5.23
N VAL A 37 -8.19 -8.68 5.14
CA VAL A 37 -8.49 -10.02 4.62
C VAL A 37 -8.06 -10.15 3.16
N GLY A 38 -8.28 -9.14 2.32
CA GLY A 38 -7.85 -9.13 0.93
C GLY A 38 -6.34 -9.28 0.77
N ILE A 39 -5.55 -8.62 1.62
CA ILE A 39 -4.08 -8.77 1.63
C ILE A 39 -3.69 -10.19 2.05
N ILE A 40 -4.32 -10.76 3.08
CA ILE A 40 -4.05 -12.14 3.52
C ILE A 40 -4.37 -13.14 2.41
N LEU A 41 -5.55 -13.02 1.80
CA LEU A 41 -5.97 -13.89 0.68
C LEU A 41 -5.01 -13.74 -0.50
N SER A 42 -4.65 -12.52 -0.89
CA SER A 42 -3.63 -12.28 -1.91
C SER A 42 -2.29 -12.91 -1.53
N GLY A 43 -1.91 -12.83 -0.26
CA GLY A 43 -0.71 -13.48 0.28
C GLY A 43 -0.72 -14.98 0.02
N TYR A 44 -1.83 -15.66 0.30
CA TYR A 44 -1.97 -17.10 0.06
C TYR A 44 -2.03 -17.47 -1.43
N PHE A 45 -2.87 -16.80 -2.20
CA PHE A 45 -3.16 -17.20 -3.59
C PHE A 45 -2.14 -16.72 -4.62
N ILE A 46 -1.49 -15.57 -4.39
CA ILE A 46 -0.56 -14.96 -5.35
C ILE A 46 0.88 -15.16 -4.88
N TRP A 47 1.12 -14.87 -3.60
CA TRP A 47 2.47 -14.83 -3.03
C TRP A 47 2.85 -16.09 -2.25
N HIS A 48 2.01 -17.13 -2.27
CA HIS A 48 2.24 -18.44 -1.65
C HIS A 48 2.68 -18.35 -0.18
N TRP A 49 2.06 -17.45 0.59
CA TRP A 49 2.39 -17.25 1.99
C TRP A 49 2.19 -18.51 2.82
N SER A 50 3.18 -18.82 3.66
CA SER A 50 3.14 -19.95 4.60
C SER A 50 2.19 -19.76 5.79
N GLY A 51 1.50 -18.62 5.90
CA GLY A 51 0.66 -18.29 7.05
C GLY A 51 1.41 -18.00 8.35
N SER A 52 2.70 -17.65 8.30
CA SER A 52 3.47 -17.32 9.50
C SER A 52 2.99 -16.02 10.18
N TYR A 53 3.28 -15.86 11.49
CA TYR A 53 3.01 -14.61 12.22
C TYR A 53 3.62 -13.37 11.55
N LEU A 54 4.79 -13.53 10.93
CA LEU A 54 5.46 -12.45 10.19
C LEU A 54 4.60 -11.96 9.01
N ASN A 55 3.91 -12.88 8.32
CA ASN A 55 3.07 -12.55 7.18
C ASN A 55 1.83 -11.75 7.62
N TYR A 56 1.19 -12.14 8.72
CA TYR A 56 0.07 -11.38 9.27
C TYR A 56 0.47 -9.99 9.75
N LEU A 57 1.65 -9.83 10.36
CA LEU A 57 2.18 -8.51 10.73
C LEU A 57 2.46 -7.66 9.50
N GLN A 58 3.00 -8.23 8.43
CA GLN A 58 3.20 -7.53 7.17
C GLN A 58 1.87 -7.13 6.52
N ALA A 59 0.84 -7.97 6.59
CA ALA A 59 -0.50 -7.61 6.14
C ALA A 59 -1.11 -6.47 6.96
N LEU A 60 -0.88 -6.44 8.28
CA LEU A 60 -1.30 -5.34 9.15
C LEU A 60 -0.55 -4.05 8.79
N ALA A 61 0.75 -4.11 8.54
CA ALA A 61 1.51 -2.96 8.08
C ALA A 61 0.97 -2.42 6.73
N GLY A 62 0.66 -3.33 5.80
CA GLY A 62 0.06 -2.98 4.50
C GLY A 62 -1.32 -2.36 4.61
N SER A 63 -2.17 -2.84 5.52
CA SER A 63 -3.52 -2.30 5.70
C SER A 63 -3.53 -0.99 6.48
N LEU A 64 -2.62 -0.79 7.43
CA LEU A 64 -2.54 0.41 8.26
C LEU A 64 -1.76 1.55 7.60
N SER A 65 -0.79 1.25 6.73
CA SER A 65 0.09 2.28 6.17
C SER A 65 -0.65 3.42 5.46
N PRO A 66 -1.70 3.18 4.63
CA PRO A 66 -2.39 4.30 3.99
C PRO A 66 -3.30 5.05 4.97
N LEU A 67 -3.82 4.39 6.02
CA LEU A 67 -4.58 5.05 7.07
C LEU A 67 -3.70 6.01 7.86
N ILE A 68 -2.50 5.57 8.25
CA ILE A 68 -1.51 6.41 8.92
C ILE A 68 -1.16 7.59 8.01
N ALA A 69 -0.90 7.36 6.73
CA ALA A 69 -0.61 8.42 5.77
C ALA A 69 -1.76 9.45 5.65
N ILE A 70 -3.01 9.00 5.53
CA ILE A 70 -4.20 9.88 5.52
C ILE A 70 -4.26 10.72 6.78
N GLN A 71 -4.07 10.12 7.96
CA GLN A 71 -4.16 10.83 9.23
C GLN A 71 -2.99 11.80 9.42
N SER A 72 -1.77 11.44 9.02
CA SER A 72 -0.62 12.35 9.01
C SER A 72 -0.89 13.56 8.12
N MET A 73 -1.38 13.35 6.90
CA MET A 73 -1.70 14.46 5.98
C MET A 73 -2.81 15.37 6.51
N ARG A 74 -3.80 14.82 7.21
CA ARG A 74 -4.84 15.60 7.89
C ARG A 74 -4.28 16.41 9.06
N LEU A 75 -3.44 15.80 9.88
CA LEU A 75 -2.85 16.42 11.07
C LEU A 75 -1.98 17.63 10.69
N PHE A 76 -1.16 17.48 9.64
CA PHE A 76 -0.33 18.56 9.11
C PHE A 76 -1.08 19.51 8.15
N LYS A 77 -2.39 19.32 7.94
CA LYS A 77 -3.22 20.10 7.00
C LYS A 77 -2.64 20.16 5.58
N LEU A 78 -1.93 19.10 5.16
CA LEU A 78 -1.22 19.03 3.88
C LEU A 78 -2.14 18.72 2.70
N SER A 79 -3.45 18.51 2.91
CA SER A 79 -4.32 18.13 1.81
C SER A 79 -5.81 18.34 2.00
N ARG A 80 -6.48 18.52 0.86
CA ARG A 80 -7.89 18.21 0.66
C ARG A 80 -7.96 17.16 -0.45
N PHE A 81 -8.45 15.95 -0.14
CA PHE A 81 -8.51 14.88 -1.15
C PHE A 81 -9.66 15.05 -2.14
N PHE A 82 -10.70 15.77 -1.72
CA PHE A 82 -11.89 16.04 -2.50
C PHE A 82 -12.23 17.52 -2.43
N GLU A 83 -12.64 18.07 -3.57
CA GLU A 83 -13.27 19.39 -3.69
C GLU A 83 -14.67 19.19 -4.29
N GLY A 84 -15.67 19.17 -3.41
CA GLY A 84 -17.00 18.70 -3.76
C GLY A 84 -16.97 17.21 -4.13
N GLU A 85 -17.42 16.87 -5.34
CA GLU A 85 -17.40 15.51 -5.88
C GLU A 85 -16.12 15.20 -6.67
N LYS A 86 -15.20 16.17 -6.81
CA LYS A 86 -13.98 16.00 -7.60
C LYS A 86 -12.81 15.58 -6.71
N LEU A 87 -12.10 14.52 -7.12
CA LEU A 87 -10.86 14.08 -6.51
C LEU A 87 -9.71 15.02 -6.91
N ILE A 88 -8.92 15.51 -5.95
CA ILE A 88 -7.75 16.34 -6.25
C ILE A 88 -6.53 15.43 -6.44
N PHE A 89 -6.15 15.22 -7.70
CA PHE A 89 -5.19 14.19 -8.11
C PHE A 89 -3.82 14.37 -7.45
N GLU A 90 -3.34 15.60 -7.32
CA GLU A 90 -2.04 15.95 -6.73
C GLU A 90 -1.93 15.47 -5.28
N HIS A 91 -3.00 15.68 -4.49
CA HIS A 91 -3.05 15.24 -3.11
C HIS A 91 -3.12 13.72 -2.98
N VAL A 92 -3.74 13.06 -3.96
CA VAL A 92 -3.85 11.59 -4.00
C VAL A 92 -2.53 10.95 -4.42
N ILE A 93 -1.78 11.54 -5.36
CA ILE A 93 -0.40 11.14 -5.66
C ILE A 93 0.45 11.28 -4.41
N PHE A 94 0.39 12.43 -3.74
CA PHE A 94 1.19 12.65 -2.53
C PHE A 94 0.82 11.66 -1.43
N LEU A 95 -0.47 11.31 -1.30
CA LEU A 95 -0.90 10.26 -0.40
C LEU A 95 -0.36 8.88 -0.76
N ALA A 96 -0.28 8.53 -2.06
CA ALA A 96 0.32 7.28 -2.51
C ALA A 96 1.80 7.20 -2.12
N ILE A 97 2.53 8.30 -2.30
CA ILE A 97 3.93 8.43 -1.89
C ILE A 97 4.06 8.22 -0.38
N MET A 98 3.28 8.96 0.42
CA MET A 98 3.30 8.85 1.88
C MET A 98 2.91 7.44 2.35
N SER A 99 1.93 6.81 1.69
CA SER A 99 1.51 5.44 2.01
C SER A 99 2.64 4.45 1.76
N GLY A 100 3.34 4.55 0.63
CA GLY A 100 4.49 3.70 0.31
C GLY A 100 5.66 3.87 1.28
N VAL A 101 5.97 5.12 1.67
CA VAL A 101 7.00 5.41 2.67
C VAL A 101 6.65 4.77 4.01
N VAL A 102 5.43 4.99 4.52
CA VAL A 102 4.98 4.41 5.80
C VAL A 102 4.99 2.88 5.73
N ASN A 103 4.51 2.30 4.62
CA ASN A 103 4.49 0.84 4.43
C ASN A 103 5.90 0.25 4.49
N THR A 104 6.84 0.86 3.76
CA THR A 104 8.23 0.41 3.72
C THR A 104 8.89 0.49 5.09
N LEU A 105 8.69 1.59 5.82
CA LEU A 105 9.24 1.76 7.17
C LEU A 105 8.66 0.74 8.16
N LEU A 106 7.34 0.49 8.11
CA LEU A 106 6.72 -0.53 8.97
C LEU A 106 7.23 -1.94 8.64
N LYS A 107 7.33 -2.29 7.35
CA LYS A 107 7.86 -3.59 6.92
C LYS A 107 9.34 -3.75 7.28
N LEU A 108 10.14 -2.70 7.18
CA LEU A 108 11.52 -2.69 7.62
C LEU A 108 11.60 -2.96 9.13
N PHE A 109 10.79 -2.25 9.93
CA PHE A 109 10.73 -2.44 11.38
C PHE A 109 10.30 -3.87 11.76
N ILE A 110 9.30 -4.42 11.07
CA ILE A 110 8.84 -5.80 11.29
C ILE A 110 9.96 -6.80 10.99
N ASN A 111 10.62 -6.67 9.84
CA ASN A 111 11.62 -7.64 9.40
C ASN A 111 12.96 -7.55 10.16
N THR A 112 13.32 -6.37 10.68
CA THR A 112 14.58 -6.16 11.42
C THR A 112 14.41 -6.29 12.93
N THR A 113 13.38 -5.66 13.50
CA THR A 113 13.21 -5.56 14.95
C THR A 113 12.24 -6.63 15.45
N VAL A 114 11.02 -6.67 14.93
CA VAL A 114 9.99 -7.58 15.45
C VAL A 114 10.37 -9.03 15.19
N ARG A 115 10.85 -9.36 13.99
CA ARG A 115 11.34 -10.69 13.63
C ARG A 115 12.45 -11.15 14.58
N ASN A 116 13.52 -10.36 14.68
CA ASN A 116 14.75 -10.79 15.34
C ASN A 116 14.69 -10.69 16.87
N LYS A 117 13.89 -9.76 17.44
CA LYS A 117 13.81 -9.56 18.90
C LYS A 117 12.56 -10.12 19.55
N VAL A 118 11.46 -10.26 18.81
CA VAL A 118 10.16 -10.63 19.39
C VAL A 118 9.70 -12.01 18.93
N LEU A 119 9.69 -12.27 17.62
CA LEU A 119 9.13 -13.51 17.09
C LEU A 119 10.12 -14.68 17.10
N TYR A 120 11.39 -14.41 16.77
CA TYR A 120 12.42 -15.44 16.64
C TYR A 120 13.73 -15.02 17.33
N PRO A 121 13.71 -14.80 18.66
CA PRO A 121 14.89 -14.35 19.40
C PRO A 121 16.03 -15.39 19.41
N ASP A 122 15.69 -16.67 19.28
CA ASP A 122 16.65 -17.79 19.34
C ASP A 122 17.33 -18.08 18.00
N LEU A 123 16.86 -17.47 16.91
CA LEU A 123 17.48 -17.61 15.59
C LEU A 123 18.54 -16.53 15.37
N PRO A 124 19.62 -16.84 14.61
CA PRO A 124 20.57 -15.82 14.21
C PRO A 124 19.84 -14.67 13.50
N PRO A 125 20.16 -13.41 13.83
CA PRO A 125 19.45 -12.28 13.29
C PRO A 125 19.59 -12.26 11.77
N LYS A 126 18.46 -12.14 11.06
CA LYS A 126 18.53 -11.94 9.62
C LYS A 126 19.08 -10.55 9.39
N GLN A 127 20.27 -10.51 8.81
CA GLN A 127 20.88 -9.27 8.33
C GLN A 127 20.15 -8.87 7.05
N ILE A 128 19.63 -7.65 7.06
CA ILE A 128 18.94 -7.05 5.91
C ILE A 128 19.75 -5.82 5.56
N ASP A 129 20.18 -5.70 4.32
CA ASP A 129 20.71 -4.44 3.81
C ASP A 129 19.56 -3.43 3.80
N VAL A 130 19.65 -2.46 4.72
CA VAL A 130 18.61 -1.46 4.92
C VAL A 130 18.45 -0.58 3.69
N LEU A 131 19.55 -0.25 3.01
CA LEU A 131 19.53 0.62 1.85
C LEU A 131 18.85 -0.09 0.68
N GLU A 132 19.25 -1.33 0.40
CA GLU A 132 18.65 -2.15 -0.65
C GLU A 132 17.16 -2.41 -0.37
N PHE A 133 16.82 -2.71 0.89
CA PHE A 133 15.43 -2.94 1.29
C PHE A 133 14.56 -1.70 1.07
N ILE A 134 15.00 -0.53 1.55
CA ILE A 134 14.25 0.71 1.39
C ILE A 134 14.10 1.06 -0.08
N GLN A 135 15.18 0.99 -0.86
CA GLN A 135 15.13 1.32 -2.29
C GLN A 135 14.15 0.40 -3.03
N SER A 136 14.22 -0.92 -2.78
CA SER A 136 13.37 -1.91 -3.45
C SER A 136 11.89 -1.73 -3.09
N TYR A 137 11.55 -1.70 -1.80
CA TYR A 137 10.16 -1.63 -1.35
C TYR A 137 9.53 -0.25 -1.61
N MET A 138 10.26 0.82 -1.33
CA MET A 138 9.74 2.17 -1.51
C MET A 138 9.50 2.47 -2.98
N TYR A 139 10.42 2.07 -3.87
CA TYR A 139 10.23 2.21 -5.31
C TYR A 139 9.00 1.41 -5.79
N GLY A 140 8.91 0.13 -5.40
CA GLY A 140 7.79 -0.74 -5.79
C GLY A 140 6.42 -0.23 -5.30
N ASP A 141 6.35 0.22 -4.05
CA ASP A 141 5.13 0.75 -3.44
C ASP A 141 4.71 2.08 -4.09
N ILE A 142 5.65 3.03 -4.27
CA ILE A 142 5.32 4.35 -4.83
C ILE A 142 4.91 4.20 -6.30
N VAL A 143 5.72 3.51 -7.10
CA VAL A 143 5.43 3.32 -8.53
C VAL A 143 4.14 2.54 -8.71
N GLY A 144 3.92 1.48 -7.92
CA GLY A 144 2.69 0.70 -7.97
C GLY A 144 1.46 1.48 -7.52
N GLY A 145 1.58 2.27 -6.46
CA GLY A 145 0.52 3.12 -5.96
C GLY A 145 0.08 4.16 -6.99
N ILE A 146 1.04 4.90 -7.55
CA ILE A 146 0.77 5.91 -8.59
C ILE A 146 0.21 5.26 -9.85
N SER A 147 0.79 4.13 -10.29
CA SER A 147 0.31 3.41 -11.48
C SER A 147 -1.14 2.99 -11.32
N PHE A 148 -1.51 2.41 -10.17
CA PHE A 148 -2.89 2.02 -9.91
C PHE A 148 -3.85 3.21 -9.90
N ILE A 149 -3.46 4.31 -9.24
CA ILE A 149 -4.26 5.55 -9.19
C ILE A 149 -4.46 6.13 -10.59
N PHE A 150 -3.42 6.13 -11.43
CA PHE A 150 -3.49 6.61 -12.80
C PHE A 150 -4.40 5.73 -13.66
N ILE A 151 -4.28 4.40 -13.55
CA ILE A 151 -5.20 3.45 -14.20
C ILE A 151 -6.63 3.71 -13.76
N MET A 152 -6.89 3.83 -12.45
CA MET A 152 -8.22 4.17 -11.95
C MET A 152 -8.74 5.48 -12.54
N ALA A 153 -7.93 6.54 -12.57
CA ALA A 153 -8.34 7.82 -13.16
C ALA A 153 -8.71 7.69 -14.65
N LEU A 154 -7.93 6.91 -15.42
CA LEU A 154 -8.14 6.66 -16.84
C LEU A 154 -9.37 5.81 -17.13
N PHE A 155 -9.71 4.83 -16.29
CA PHE A 155 -10.84 3.92 -16.54
C PHE A 155 -12.13 4.41 -15.90
N VAL A 156 -12.08 5.01 -14.71
CA VAL A 156 -13.27 5.47 -13.99
C VAL A 156 -13.99 6.59 -14.75
N THR A 157 -13.25 7.54 -15.32
CA THR A 157 -13.84 8.66 -16.07
C THR A 157 -14.63 8.23 -17.32
N PRO A 158 -14.10 7.38 -18.24
CA PRO A 158 -14.87 6.89 -19.38
C PRO A 158 -15.95 5.88 -18.99
N ILE A 159 -15.75 5.07 -17.96
CA ILE A 159 -16.77 4.09 -17.52
C ILE A 159 -18.00 4.81 -16.94
N ILE A 160 -17.80 5.84 -16.11
CA ILE A 160 -18.91 6.63 -15.57
C ILE A 160 -19.66 7.35 -16.70
N SER A 161 -18.95 7.92 -17.68
CA SER A 161 -19.59 8.61 -18.80
C SER A 161 -20.35 7.64 -19.72
N PHE A 162 -19.87 6.40 -19.88
CA PHE A 162 -20.52 5.36 -20.66
C PHE A 162 -21.75 4.77 -19.95
N ILE A 163 -21.67 4.50 -18.65
CA ILE A 163 -22.76 3.89 -17.87
C ILE A 163 -23.85 4.91 -17.54
N THR A 164 -23.48 6.17 -17.29
CA THR A 164 -24.44 7.21 -16.89
C THR A 164 -24.38 8.44 -17.79
N PRO A 165 -24.74 8.31 -19.09
CA PRO A 165 -24.76 9.45 -20.01
C PRO A 165 -25.78 10.54 -19.61
N LYS A 166 -26.74 10.20 -18.73
CA LYS A 166 -27.83 11.09 -18.31
C LYS A 166 -27.45 12.11 -17.23
N ILE A 167 -26.34 11.93 -16.49
CA ILE A 167 -25.93 12.90 -15.44
C ILE A 167 -25.17 14.09 -16.05
N LEU A 168 -24.43 13.88 -17.14
CA LEU A 168 -23.62 14.94 -17.78
C LEU A 168 -24.38 15.80 -18.82
N LYS A 169 -25.66 15.48 -19.12
CA LYS A 169 -26.51 16.29 -20.02
C LYS A 169 -27.35 17.37 -19.33
N ARG A 170 -27.15 17.57 -18.02
CA ARG A 170 -27.75 18.67 -17.25
C ARG A 170 -26.66 19.42 -16.49
N GLY A 171 -25.83 20.13 -17.24
CA GLY A 171 -24.87 21.13 -16.76
C GLY A 171 -24.82 22.24 -17.79
#